data_AF-A0A832FK20-F1
#
_entry.id   AF-A0A832FK20-F1
#
_cell.length_a   1.000
_cell.length_b   1.000
_cell.length_c   1.000
_cell.angle_alpha   90.00
_cell.angle_beta   90.00
_cell.angle_gamma   90.00
#
_symmetry.space_group_name_H-M   'P 1'
#
loop_
_entity.id
_entity.type
_entity.pdbx_description
1 polymer ?
#
loop_
_entity_poly.entity_id
_entity_poly.type
_entity_poly.pdbx_seq_one_letter_code
_entity_poly.pdbx_strand_id
1 'polypeptide(L)'
;MKGRINLGISACLLGENVRYDGGHKLNHYLKDILGQFVNWIPVCPEVECGLGVPREAMRLWGDPHSPRLVTIRTGIDYTERMLEWAERKLDQLEELDLCGFVF
;
A
#
# COMPACT_ATOMS: atom_id res chain seq x y z
N MET A 1 29.68 -5.09 -3.22
CA MET A 1 28.44 -5.80 -3.61
C MET A 1 27.61 -4.81 -4.40
N LYS A 2 27.20 -5.12 -5.65
CA LYS A 2 26.23 -4.29 -6.38
C LYS A 2 24.95 -4.18 -5.54
N GLY A 3 24.41 -2.97 -5.39
CA GLY A 3 23.28 -2.68 -4.49
C GLY A 3 22.10 -3.61 -4.72
N ARG A 4 21.41 -4.02 -3.64
CA ARG A 4 20.17 -4.79 -3.74
C ARG A 4 19.10 -3.98 -4.47
N ILE A 5 18.30 -4.65 -5.28
CA ILE A 5 17.19 -4.05 -6.04
C ILE A 5 16.10 -3.59 -5.06
N ASN A 6 15.70 -2.33 -5.11
CA ASN A 6 14.58 -1.82 -4.31
C ASN A 6 13.26 -2.16 -5.01
N LEU A 7 12.35 -2.83 -4.30
CA LEU A 7 11.00 -3.13 -4.77
C LEU A 7 9.97 -2.67 -3.74
N GLY A 8 8.94 -1.97 -4.20
CA GLY A 8 7.78 -1.63 -3.38
C GLY A 8 6.90 -2.84 -3.13
N ILE A 9 6.28 -2.92 -1.95
CA ILE A 9 5.37 -4.02 -1.62
C ILE A 9 4.24 -3.57 -0.68
N SER A 10 3.01 -4.07 -0.91
CA SER A 10 1.93 -3.94 0.06
C SER A 10 2.37 -4.49 1.42
N ALA A 11 2.44 -3.64 2.45
CA ALA A 11 3.00 -4.01 3.76
C ALA A 11 2.32 -5.24 4.40
N CYS A 12 1.02 -5.45 4.11
CA CYS A 12 0.31 -6.63 4.59
C CYS A 12 0.87 -7.96 4.05
N LEU A 13 1.53 -7.97 2.89
CA LEU A 13 2.19 -9.15 2.30
C LEU A 13 3.47 -9.54 3.04
N LEU A 14 4.08 -8.61 3.80
CA LEU A 14 5.21 -8.89 4.68
C LEU A 14 4.79 -9.33 6.09
N GLY A 15 3.48 -9.38 6.36
CA GLY A 15 2.92 -9.80 7.64
C GLY A 15 2.57 -8.65 8.58
N GLU A 16 2.60 -7.41 8.12
CA GLU A 16 2.15 -6.28 8.94
C GLU A 16 0.63 -6.29 9.08
N ASN A 17 0.14 -6.10 10.31
CA ASN A 17 -1.27 -6.07 10.66
C ASN A 17 -1.90 -4.73 10.27
N VAL A 18 -1.93 -4.42 8.98
CA VAL A 18 -2.40 -3.15 8.44
C VAL A 18 -3.70 -3.25 7.66
N ARG A 19 -4.27 -4.47 7.48
CA ARG A 19 -5.52 -4.64 6.74
C ARG A 19 -6.70 -4.02 7.48
N TYR A 20 -7.77 -3.73 6.73
CA TYR A 20 -8.99 -3.17 7.30
C TYR A 20 -9.60 -4.03 8.43
N ASP A 21 -9.39 -5.35 8.39
CA ASP A 21 -9.85 -6.31 9.39
C ASP A 21 -8.88 -6.50 10.56
N GLY A 22 -7.77 -5.74 10.61
CA GLY A 22 -6.74 -5.86 11.64
C GLY A 22 -5.74 -6.98 11.43
N GLY A 23 -5.86 -7.76 10.35
CA GLY A 23 -4.93 -8.84 10.03
C GLY A 23 -3.85 -8.44 9.02
N HIS A 24 -3.21 -9.47 8.48
CA HIS A 24 -2.21 -9.38 7.42
C HIS A 24 -2.50 -10.38 6.28
N LYS A 25 -1.66 -10.37 5.25
CA LYS A 25 -1.66 -11.34 4.14
C LYS A 25 -0.25 -11.87 3.87
N LEU A 26 0.50 -12.16 4.95
CA LEU A 26 1.85 -12.69 4.90
C LEU A 26 2.02 -13.72 3.78
N ASN A 27 2.90 -13.39 2.84
CA ASN A 27 3.29 -14.28 1.76
C ASN A 27 4.74 -14.72 2.00
N HIS A 28 4.92 -15.96 2.45
CA HIS A 28 6.23 -16.53 2.75
C HIS A 28 7.18 -16.55 1.55
N TYR A 29 6.67 -16.69 0.32
CA TYR A 29 7.53 -16.63 -0.85
C TYR A 29 8.12 -15.23 -1.04
N LEU A 30 7.32 -14.18 -0.91
CA LEU A 30 7.79 -12.79 -1.02
C LEU A 30 8.74 -12.43 0.12
N LYS A 31 8.37 -12.74 1.36
CA LYS A 31 9.15 -12.40 2.54
C LYS A 31 10.44 -13.20 2.66
N ASP A 32 10.32 -14.53 2.64
CA ASP A 32 11.39 -15.42 3.08
C ASP A 32 12.25 -15.92 1.92
N ILE A 33 11.73 -15.99 0.69
CA ILE A 33 12.47 -16.46 -0.49
C ILE A 33 12.97 -15.28 -1.31
N LEU A 34 12.06 -14.49 -1.89
CA LEU A 34 12.43 -13.36 -2.75
C LEU A 34 13.10 -12.23 -1.95
N GLY A 35 12.70 -12.01 -0.70
CA GLY A 35 13.29 -11.03 0.21
C GLY A 35 14.77 -11.26 0.54
N GLN A 36 15.34 -12.43 0.21
CA GLN A 36 16.79 -12.65 0.31
C GLN A 36 17.57 -11.89 -0.79
N PHE A 37 16.91 -11.56 -1.90
CA PHE A 37 17.53 -11.01 -3.11
C PHE A 37 17.24 -9.53 -3.33
N VAL A 38 16.14 -9.01 -2.75
CA VAL A 38 15.66 -7.64 -2.95
C VAL A 38 15.61 -6.88 -1.62
N ASN A 39 15.49 -5.56 -1.70
CA ASN A 39 15.16 -4.72 -0.57
C ASN A 39 13.70 -4.31 -0.68
N TRP A 40 12.88 -4.72 0.29
CA TRP A 40 11.47 -4.41 0.31
C TRP A 40 11.23 -3.01 0.88
N ILE A 41 10.51 -2.18 0.13
CA ILE A 41 9.99 -0.90 0.58
C ILE A 41 8.49 -1.09 0.87
N PRO A 42 8.09 -1.36 2.13
CA PRO A 42 6.70 -1.58 2.47
C PRO A 42 5.90 -0.29 2.33
N VAL A 43 4.69 -0.40 1.80
CA VAL A 43 3.73 0.70 1.71
C VAL A 43 2.34 0.21 2.12
N CYS A 44 1.65 0.98 2.94
CA CYS A 44 0.22 0.82 3.20
C CYS A 44 -0.48 2.16 2.99
N PRO A 45 -1.11 2.38 1.82
CA PRO A 45 -1.76 3.65 1.50
C PRO A 45 -2.74 4.10 2.55
N GLU A 46 -3.55 3.18 3.08
CA GLU A 46 -4.59 3.55 4.02
C GLU A 46 -4.05 3.97 5.39
N VAL A 47 -3.07 3.24 5.94
CA VAL A 47 -2.49 3.58 7.24
C VAL A 47 -1.64 4.85 7.14
N GLU A 48 -0.85 4.97 6.08
CA GLU A 48 0.00 6.14 5.86
C GLU A 48 -0.81 7.40 5.52
N CYS A 49 -1.98 7.27 4.90
CA CYS A 49 -2.92 8.40 4.74
C CYS A 49 -3.73 8.70 6.02
N GLY A 50 -3.45 8.01 7.14
CA GLY A 50 -4.02 8.29 8.46
C GLY A 50 -5.31 7.54 8.80
N LEU A 51 -5.64 6.45 8.10
CA LEU A 51 -6.74 5.57 8.48
C LEU A 51 -6.29 4.59 9.57
N GLY A 52 -7.21 4.28 10.48
CA GLY A 52 -6.95 3.34 11.58
C GLY A 52 -6.86 1.88 11.14
N VAL A 53 -6.50 1.04 12.11
CA VAL A 53 -6.60 -0.42 12.03
C VAL A 53 -7.28 -0.92 13.32
N PRO A 54 -8.43 -1.61 13.24
CA PRO A 54 -9.21 -1.89 12.04
C PRO A 54 -9.89 -0.62 11.47
N ARG A 55 -10.37 -0.71 10.23
CA ARG A 55 -11.16 0.34 9.55
C ARG A 55 -12.26 -0.29 8.69
N GLU A 56 -13.21 0.53 8.29
CA GLU A 56 -14.28 0.08 7.38
C GLU A 56 -13.71 -0.28 6.01
N ALA A 57 -14.24 -1.34 5.39
CA ALA A 57 -13.88 -1.68 4.02
C ALA A 57 -14.35 -0.59 3.04
N MET A 58 -13.53 -0.33 2.03
CA MET A 58 -13.76 0.68 0.99
C MET A 58 -13.76 0.03 -0.39
N ARG A 59 -14.31 0.75 -1.38
CA ARG A 59 -14.27 0.37 -2.78
C ARG A 59 -14.07 1.60 -3.67
N LEU A 60 -13.51 1.37 -4.85
CA LEU A 60 -13.53 2.35 -5.93
C LEU A 60 -14.92 2.37 -6.58
N TRP A 61 -15.45 3.55 -6.87
CA TRP A 61 -16.79 3.75 -7.42
C TRP A 61 -16.79 4.85 -8.49
N GLY A 62 -17.63 4.72 -9.51
CA GLY A 62 -17.77 5.71 -10.59
C GLY A 62 -16.88 5.41 -11.81
N ASP A 63 -16.36 6.46 -12.42
CA ASP A 63 -15.54 6.40 -13.65
C ASP A 63 -14.20 5.69 -13.39
N PRO A 64 -13.84 4.63 -14.13
CA PRO A 64 -12.54 3.97 -14.01
C PRO A 64 -11.33 4.88 -14.23
N HIS A 65 -11.47 5.98 -14.98
CA HIS A 65 -10.38 6.95 -15.20
C HIS A 65 -10.23 7.95 -14.05
N SER A 66 -11.26 8.13 -13.23
CA SER A 66 -11.26 9.03 -12.09
C SER A 66 -12.18 8.49 -10.98
N PRO A 67 -11.81 7.36 -10.36
CA PRO A 67 -12.69 6.69 -9.40
C PRO A 67 -12.70 7.42 -8.06
N ARG A 68 -13.82 7.28 -7.34
CA ARG A 68 -13.95 7.73 -5.95
C ARG A 68 -13.68 6.57 -5.00
N LEU A 69 -12.87 6.78 -3.96
CA LEU A 69 -12.61 5.82 -2.90
C LEU A 69 -13.61 6.01 -1.75
N VAL A 70 -14.58 5.11 -1.63
CA VAL A 70 -15.74 5.28 -0.72
C VAL A 70 -15.90 4.08 0.20
N THR A 71 -16.21 4.32 1.48
CA THR A 71 -16.55 3.25 2.43
C THR A 71 -17.86 2.54 2.05
N ILE A 72 -17.93 1.23 2.29
CA ILE A 72 -19.03 0.40 1.78
C ILE A 72 -20.35 0.61 2.51
N ARG A 73 -20.31 0.82 3.84
CA ARG A 73 -21.49 0.97 4.71
C ARG A 73 -21.84 2.43 4.98
N THR A 74 -20.84 3.25 5.32
CA THR A 74 -21.08 4.65 5.72
C THR A 74 -21.10 5.64 4.56
N GLY A 75 -20.55 5.28 3.39
CA GLY A 75 -20.50 6.15 2.23
C GLY A 75 -19.54 7.34 2.38
N ILE A 76 -18.62 7.29 3.33
CA ILE A 76 -17.58 8.31 3.53
C ILE A 76 -16.61 8.25 2.35
N ASP A 77 -16.36 9.41 1.76
CA ASP A 77 -15.44 9.59 0.64
C ASP A 77 -14.04 9.96 1.15
N TYR A 78 -13.03 9.16 0.76
CA TYR A 78 -11.62 9.36 1.08
C TYR A 78 -10.78 9.72 -0.14
N THR A 79 -11.40 10.05 -1.28
CA THR A 79 -10.71 10.29 -2.56
C THR A 79 -9.64 11.38 -2.45
N GLU A 80 -10.00 12.57 -1.98
CA GLU A 80 -9.07 13.70 -1.85
C GLU A 80 -7.89 13.35 -0.92
N ARG A 81 -8.19 12.78 0.25
CA ARG A 81 -7.16 12.34 1.21
C ARG A 81 -6.17 11.34 0.59
N MET A 82 -6.68 10.38 -0.17
CA MET A 82 -5.85 9.35 -0.81
C MET A 82 -4.98 9.96 -1.93
N LEU A 83 -5.54 10.87 -2.73
CA LEU A 83 -4.80 11.58 -3.79
C LEU A 83 -3.69 12.47 -3.21
N GLU A 84 -3.99 13.26 -2.19
CA GLU A 84 -2.98 14.10 -1.52
C GLU A 84 -1.85 13.28 -0.88
N TRP A 85 -2.18 12.13 -0.29
CA TRP A 85 -1.17 11.21 0.22
C TRP A 85 -0.35 10.60 -0.92
N ALA A 86 -1.00 10.17 -2.00
CA ALA A 86 -0.35 9.54 -3.14
C ALA A 86 0.67 10.47 -3.79
N GLU A 87 0.32 11.74 -4.01
CA GLU A 87 1.25 12.76 -4.55
C GLU A 87 2.53 12.83 -3.69
N ARG A 88 2.40 13.06 -2.38
CA ARG A 88 3.55 13.14 -1.47
C ARG A 88 4.35 11.83 -1.40
N LYS A 89 3.66 10.68 -1.50
CA LYS A 89 4.31 9.37 -1.44
C LYS A 89 5.10 9.10 -2.71
N LEU A 90 4.59 9.50 -3.88
CA LEU A 90 5.28 9.33 -5.16
C LEU A 90 6.62 10.08 -5.15
N ASP A 91 6.64 11.32 -4.66
CA ASP A 91 7.89 12.09 -4.50
C ASP A 91 8.92 11.33 -3.65
N GLN A 92 8.49 10.75 -2.51
CA GLN A 92 9.37 9.97 -1.63
C GLN A 92 9.87 8.67 -2.29
N LEU A 93 9.01 8.01 -3.08
CA LEU A 93 9.37 6.74 -3.73
C LEU A 93 10.28 6.95 -4.94
N GLU A 94 10.19 8.10 -5.62
CA GLU A 94 11.06 8.48 -6.73
C GLU A 94 12.54 8.54 -6.29
N GLU A 95 12.79 9.01 -5.06
CA GLU A 95 14.14 9.06 -4.47
C GLU A 95 14.75 7.67 -4.19
N LEU A 96 13.94 6.61 -4.18
CA LEU A 96 14.34 5.25 -3.79
C LEU A 96 14.75 4.34 -4.95
N ASP A 97 14.78 4.83 -6.19
CA ASP A 97 15.16 4.05 -7.39
C ASP A 97 14.43 2.69 -7.46
N LEU A 98 13.10 2.73 -7.27
CA LEU A 98 12.27 1.53 -7.29
C LEU A 98 12.28 0.88 -8.68
N CYS A 99 12.58 -0.42 -8.70
CA CYS A 99 12.57 -1.22 -9.93
C CYS A 99 11.23 -1.93 -10.19
N GLY A 100 10.24 -1.78 -9.30
CA GLY A 100 8.93 -2.42 -9.43
C GLY A 100 8.13 -2.41 -8.13
N PHE A 101 6.90 -2.90 -8.20
CA PHE A 101 5.96 -2.93 -7.08
C PHE A 101 5.12 -4.22 -7.06
N VAL A 102 4.88 -4.79 -5.88
CA VAL A 102 4.00 -5.95 -5.65
C VAL A 102 2.84 -5.53 -4.72
N PHE A 103 1.59 -5.58 -5.17
CA PHE A 103 0.45 -5.09 -4.39
C PHE A 103 -0.66 -6.10 -4.15
#